data_AF-A0A1Y5EJT9-F1
#
_entry.id   AF-A0A1Y5EJT9-F1
#
_cell.length_a   1.000
_cell.length_b   1.000
_cell.length_c   1.000
_cell.angle_alpha   90.00
_cell.angle_beta   90.00
_cell.angle_gamma   90.00
#
_symmetry.space_group_name_H-M   'P 1'
#
loop_
_entity.id
_entity.type
_entity.pdbx_description
1 polymer ?
#
loop_
_entity_poly.entity_id
_entity_poly.type
_entity_poly.pdbx_seq_one_letter_code
_entity_poly.pdbx_strand_id
1 'polypeptide(L)'
;MNKLMFIYVLAFSSVAFANEEVLIENPNIVGQLNTIQSNLDKVSASVMACLESGDEHAACLCQNKDNISQFNHSVETFLKKNKALATHDLVRFKSTDGSWVTQSLQGISKQARAGEPACSYQ
;
A
#
# COMPACT_ATOMS: atom_id res chain seq x y z
N MET A 1 -17.36 57.63 -16.94
CA MET A 1 -16.64 56.33 -17.01
C MET A 1 -15.50 56.38 -16.02
N ASN A 2 -15.56 55.60 -14.93
CA ASN A 2 -14.38 55.13 -14.21
C ASN A 2 -14.81 53.89 -13.41
N LYS A 3 -14.32 52.73 -13.86
CA LYS A 3 -14.72 51.41 -13.37
C LYS A 3 -14.00 51.15 -12.05
N LEU A 4 -14.75 51.03 -10.96
CA LEU A 4 -14.28 50.42 -9.71
C LEU A 4 -14.13 48.91 -9.97
N MET A 5 -12.89 48.44 -10.11
CA MET A 5 -12.59 47.01 -10.05
C MET A 5 -12.66 46.55 -8.60
N PHE A 6 -13.70 45.78 -8.27
CA PHE A 6 -13.71 44.94 -7.07
C PHE A 6 -12.80 43.74 -7.32
N ILE A 7 -11.63 43.74 -6.68
CA ILE A 7 -10.76 42.56 -6.61
C ILE A 7 -11.38 41.62 -5.57
N TYR A 8 -12.13 40.62 -6.03
CA TYR A 8 -12.48 39.47 -5.21
C TYR A 8 -11.19 38.67 -4.97
N VAL A 9 -10.56 38.89 -3.83
CA VAL A 9 -9.58 37.94 -3.29
C VAL A 9 -10.36 36.70 -2.89
N LEU A 10 -10.46 35.76 -3.82
CA LEU A 10 -10.78 34.38 -3.50
C LEU A 10 -9.63 33.86 -2.63
N ALA A 11 -9.77 34.04 -1.31
CA ALA A 11 -9.13 33.20 -0.34
C ALA A 11 -9.71 31.80 -0.56
N PHE A 12 -9.15 31.08 -1.54
CA PHE A 12 -9.18 29.64 -1.52
C PHE A 12 -8.40 29.25 -0.28
N SER A 13 -9.08 29.21 0.86
CA SER A 13 -8.69 28.38 1.98
C SER A 13 -8.42 27.02 1.36
N SER A 14 -7.15 26.70 1.19
CA SER A 14 -6.68 25.36 0.92
C SER A 14 -7.27 24.52 2.04
N VAL A 15 -8.41 23.90 1.76
CA VAL A 15 -8.87 22.73 2.50
C VAL A 15 -7.78 21.69 2.26
N ALA A 16 -6.78 21.72 3.13
CA ALA A 16 -5.94 20.58 3.38
C ALA A 16 -6.90 19.54 3.93
N PHE A 17 -7.40 18.67 3.05
CA PHE A 17 -7.98 17.42 3.50
C PHE A 17 -6.85 16.73 4.27
N ALA A 18 -6.92 16.78 5.60
CA ALA A 18 -6.12 15.89 6.41
C ALA A 18 -6.53 14.50 5.95
N ASN A 19 -5.67 13.82 5.20
CA ASN A 19 -5.86 12.41 4.92
C ASN A 19 -5.95 11.77 6.31
N GLU A 20 -7.16 11.39 6.73
CA GLU A 20 -7.43 10.89 8.07
C GLU A 20 -6.72 9.56 8.22
N GLU A 21 -5.45 9.64 8.62
CA GLU A 21 -4.66 8.52 9.10
C GLU A 21 -5.43 7.89 10.26
N VAL A 22 -5.92 6.68 10.05
CA VAL A 22 -6.62 5.96 11.11
C VAL A 22 -5.63 5.16 11.91
N LEU A 23 -5.59 5.44 13.21
CA LEU A 23 -4.85 4.64 14.16
C LEU A 23 -5.55 3.31 14.40
N ILE A 24 -4.84 2.21 14.18
CA ILE A 24 -5.33 0.85 14.35
C ILE A 24 -4.63 0.24 15.58
N GLU A 25 -5.41 0.01 16.63
CA GLU A 25 -4.93 -0.61 17.87
C GLU A 25 -5.52 -2.01 18.10
N ASN A 26 -6.53 -2.41 17.32
CA ASN A 26 -7.12 -3.73 17.44
C ASN A 26 -6.08 -4.81 17.09
N PRO A 27 -5.71 -5.71 18.04
CA PRO A 27 -4.58 -6.61 17.87
C PRO A 27 -4.76 -7.62 16.72
N ASN A 28 -6.00 -7.98 16.38
CA ASN A 28 -6.28 -8.86 15.24
C ASN A 28 -6.04 -8.13 13.91
N ILE A 29 -6.48 -6.87 13.80
CA ILE A 29 -6.26 -6.06 12.58
C ILE A 29 -4.76 -5.73 12.46
N VAL A 30 -4.12 -5.34 13.56
CA VAL A 30 -2.66 -5.10 13.64
C VAL A 30 -1.89 -6.35 13.22
N GLY A 31 -2.28 -7.55 13.68
CA GLY A 31 -1.65 -8.80 13.28
C GLY A 31 -1.76 -9.08 11.78
N GLN A 32 -2.90 -8.77 11.16
CA GLN A 32 -3.09 -8.90 9.72
C GLN A 32 -2.25 -7.88 8.93
N LEU A 33 -2.20 -6.62 9.39
CA LEU A 33 -1.37 -5.57 8.78
C LEU A 33 0.13 -5.91 8.88
N ASN A 34 0.58 -6.43 10.02
CA ASN A 34 1.94 -6.94 10.19
C ASN A 34 2.25 -8.13 9.27
N THR A 35 1.28 -9.01 9.04
CA THR A 35 1.43 -10.12 8.09
C THR A 35 1.60 -9.60 6.65
N ILE A 36 0.80 -8.61 6.26
CA ILE A 36 0.92 -7.96 4.95
C ILE A 36 2.30 -7.31 4.79
N GLN A 37 2.76 -6.55 5.79
CA GLN A 37 4.07 -5.93 5.76
C GLN A 37 5.19 -6.97 5.64
N SER A 38 5.17 -8.02 6.45
CA SER A 38 6.17 -9.10 6.35
C SER A 38 6.17 -9.77 4.97
N ASN A 39 5.00 -9.95 4.34
CA ASN A 39 4.93 -10.51 2.99
C ASN A 39 5.47 -9.53 1.94
N LEU A 40 5.19 -8.24 2.08
CA LEU A 40 5.75 -7.20 1.21
C LEU A 40 7.28 -7.14 1.31
N ASP A 41 7.81 -7.15 2.54
CA ASP A 41 9.26 -7.15 2.79
C ASP A 41 9.93 -8.38 2.16
N LYS A 42 9.31 -9.56 2.27
CA LYS A 42 9.81 -10.79 1.64
C LYS A 42 9.85 -10.66 0.12
N VAL A 43 8.75 -10.21 -0.50
CA VAL A 43 8.69 -9.99 -1.96
C VAL A 43 9.77 -8.99 -2.39
N SER A 44 9.88 -7.87 -1.68
CA SER A 44 10.86 -6.83 -1.99
C SER A 44 12.29 -7.37 -1.90
N ALA A 45 12.64 -8.02 -0.78
CA ALA A 45 13.97 -8.55 -0.55
C ALA A 45 14.33 -9.64 -1.58
N SER A 46 13.41 -10.55 -1.88
CA SER A 46 13.69 -11.67 -2.77
C SER A 46 13.74 -11.28 -4.24
N VAL A 47 12.89 -10.34 -4.68
CA VAL A 47 12.97 -9.77 -6.03
C VAL A 47 14.22 -8.92 -6.19
N MET A 48 14.59 -8.09 -5.20
CA MET A 48 15.82 -7.31 -5.22
C MET A 48 17.06 -8.21 -5.27
N ALA A 49 17.14 -9.24 -4.44
CA ALA A 49 18.27 -10.17 -4.45
C ALA A 49 18.43 -10.88 -5.80
N CYS A 50 17.31 -11.24 -6.45
CA CYS A 50 17.33 -11.79 -7.80
C CYS A 50 17.86 -10.76 -8.81
N LEU A 51 17.35 -9.52 -8.79
CA LEU A 51 17.84 -8.45 -9.67
C LEU A 51 19.35 -8.18 -9.48
N GLU A 52 19.83 -8.21 -8.23
CA GLU A 52 21.25 -8.03 -7.90
C GLU A 52 22.13 -9.17 -8.41
N SER A 53 21.57 -10.36 -8.60
CA SER A 53 22.28 -11.50 -9.23
C SER A 53 22.42 -11.36 -10.76
N GLY A 54 21.77 -10.36 -11.36
CA GLY A 54 21.86 -10.05 -12.79
C GLY A 54 20.74 -10.61 -13.65
N ASP A 55 19.73 -11.25 -13.04
CA ASP A 55 18.55 -11.74 -13.74
C ASP A 55 17.61 -10.59 -14.15
N GLU A 56 16.85 -10.81 -15.22
CA GLU A 56 15.87 -9.83 -15.70
C GLU A 56 14.68 -9.70 -14.73
N HIS A 57 14.11 -8.50 -14.64
CA HIS A 57 12.97 -8.22 -13.75
C HIS A 57 11.79 -9.18 -13.94
N ALA A 58 11.43 -9.53 -15.18
CA ALA A 58 10.35 -10.48 -15.44
C ALA A 58 10.67 -11.89 -14.91
N ALA A 59 11.91 -12.35 -15.08
CA ALA A 59 12.37 -13.63 -14.54
C ALA A 59 12.34 -13.61 -13.00
N CYS A 60 12.80 -12.53 -12.38
CA CYS A 60 12.77 -12.37 -10.92
C CYS A 60 11.36 -12.35 -10.35
N LEU A 61 10.42 -11.66 -11.00
CA LEU A 61 9.02 -11.72 -10.58
C LEU A 61 8.48 -13.16 -10.68
N CYS A 62 8.84 -13.89 -11.73
CA CYS A 62 8.42 -15.28 -11.91
C CYS A 62 9.01 -16.26 -10.90
N GLN A 63 10.30 -16.15 -10.60
CA GLN A 63 10.94 -16.94 -9.54
C GLN A 63 10.29 -16.68 -8.17
N ASN A 64 9.78 -15.47 -7.95
CA ASN A 64 9.15 -15.03 -6.70
C ASN A 64 7.62 -15.07 -6.72
N LYS A 65 7.03 -15.77 -7.70
CA LYS A 65 5.58 -15.81 -7.92
C LYS A 65 4.80 -16.19 -6.67
N ASP A 66 5.23 -17.22 -5.94
CA ASP A 66 4.52 -17.69 -4.74
C ASP A 66 4.47 -16.63 -3.63
N ASN A 67 5.57 -15.90 -3.41
CA ASN A 67 5.62 -14.80 -2.45
C ASN A 67 4.67 -13.67 -2.87
N ILE A 68 4.66 -13.33 -4.16
CA ILE A 68 3.75 -12.32 -4.73
C ILE A 68 2.29 -12.75 -4.55
N SER A 69 1.95 -14.00 -4.88
CA SER A 69 0.60 -14.55 -4.72
C SER A 69 0.17 -14.55 -3.24
N GLN A 70 1.08 -14.86 -2.31
CA GLN A 70 0.80 -14.81 -0.88
C GLN A 70 0.55 -13.38 -0.38
N PHE A 71 1.35 -12.40 -0.84
CA PHE A 71 1.11 -10.98 -0.57
C PHE A 71 -0.26 -10.54 -1.11
N ASN A 72 -0.55 -10.84 -2.38
CA ASN A 72 -1.81 -10.49 -3.05
C ASN A 72 -3.01 -11.05 -2.28
N HIS A 73 -2.97 -12.34 -1.93
CA HIS A 73 -4.04 -13.00 -1.19
C HIS A 73 -4.25 -12.41 0.22
N SER A 74 -3.16 -12.05 0.90
CA SER A 74 -3.21 -11.45 2.24
C SER A 74 -3.89 -10.08 2.21
N VAL A 75 -3.53 -9.23 1.23
CA VAL A 75 -4.16 -7.92 1.03
C VAL A 75 -5.64 -8.06 0.67
N GLU A 76 -5.97 -8.95 -0.26
CA GLU A 76 -7.36 -9.16 -0.67
C GLU A 76 -8.23 -9.64 0.49
N THR A 77 -7.74 -10.63 1.24
CA THR A 77 -8.44 -11.18 2.42
C THR A 77 -8.63 -10.11 3.49
N PHE A 78 -7.60 -9.30 3.75
CA PHE A 78 -7.67 -8.21 4.71
C PHE A 78 -8.74 -7.18 4.35
N LEU A 79 -8.75 -6.69 3.10
CA LEU A 79 -9.71 -5.70 2.64
C LEU A 79 -11.15 -6.26 2.58
N LYS A 80 -11.30 -7.55 2.25
CA LYS A 80 -12.61 -8.25 2.29
C LYS A 80 -13.16 -8.36 3.70
N LYS A 81 -12.31 -8.67 4.70
CA LYS A 81 -12.71 -8.82 6.11
C LYS A 81 -12.93 -7.46 6.79
N ASN A 82 -12.15 -6.45 6.42
CA ASN A 82 -12.16 -5.14 7.05
C ASN A 82 -12.67 -4.06 6.08
N LYS A 83 -13.87 -4.27 5.50
CA LYS A 83 -14.43 -3.37 4.47
C LYS A 83 -14.53 -1.92 4.91
N ALA A 84 -14.78 -1.67 6.20
CA ALA A 84 -14.82 -0.34 6.78
C ALA A 84 -13.47 0.39 6.67
N LEU A 85 -12.36 -0.35 6.61
CA LEU A 85 -11.03 0.25 6.44
C LEU A 85 -10.77 0.67 4.99
N ALA A 86 -11.47 0.11 4.01
CA ALA A 86 -11.26 0.42 2.60
C ALA A 86 -11.60 1.88 2.22
N THR A 87 -12.33 2.61 3.08
CA THR A 87 -12.63 4.03 2.89
C THR A 87 -11.53 4.96 3.40
N HIS A 88 -10.56 4.44 4.16
CA HIS A 88 -9.42 5.21 4.64
C HIS A 88 -8.23 5.04 3.69
N ASP A 89 -7.52 6.14 3.43
CA ASP A 89 -6.34 6.09 2.57
C ASP A 89 -5.12 5.55 3.33
N LEU A 90 -4.88 6.09 4.54
CA LEU A 90 -3.74 5.73 5.38
C LEU A 90 -4.22 5.07 6.68
N VAL A 91 -3.52 4.01 7.08
CA VAL A 91 -3.62 3.44 8.42
C VAL A 91 -2.28 3.51 9.13
N ARG A 92 -2.32 3.75 10.43
CA ARG A 92 -1.15 3.69 11.31
C ARG A 92 -1.30 2.58 12.32
N PHE A 93 -0.28 1.76 12.47
CA PHE A 93 -0.28 0.66 13.45
C PHE A 93 1.13 0.45 13.99
N LYS A 94 1.21 -0.27 15.10
CA LYS A 94 2.48 -0.65 15.71
C LYS A 94 2.96 -1.97 15.14
N SER A 95 4.17 -1.99 14.60
CA SER A 95 4.80 -3.21 14.11
C SER A 95 5.24 -4.13 15.25
N THR A 96 5.61 -5.36 14.92
CA THR A 96 6.04 -6.38 15.88
C THR A 96 7.28 -5.99 16.68
N ASP A 97 8.16 -5.17 16.10
CA ASP A 97 9.35 -4.58 16.76
C ASP A 97 9.02 -3.35 17.62
N GLY A 98 7.77 -2.90 17.62
CA GLY A 98 7.31 -1.73 18.36
C GLY A 98 7.42 -0.41 17.60
N SER A 99 7.90 -0.40 16.36
CA SER A 99 7.96 0.78 15.51
C SER A 99 6.55 1.19 15.04
N TRP A 100 6.37 2.47 14.69
CA TRP A 100 5.13 2.94 14.08
C TRP A 100 5.22 2.85 12.56
N VAL A 101 4.27 2.15 11.95
CA VAL A 101 4.15 2.00 10.50
C VAL A 101 2.94 2.76 10.01
N THR A 102 3.11 3.56 8.95
CA THR A 102 2.03 4.17 8.20
C THR A 102 1.91 3.49 6.85
N GLN A 103 0.74 2.97 6.52
CA GLN A 103 0.51 2.19 5.32
C GLN A 103 -0.65 2.77 4.51
N SER A 104 -0.42 3.02 3.22
CA SER A 104 -1.52 3.31 2.29
C SER A 104 -2.26 2.02 1.93
N LEU A 105 -3.55 1.96 2.26
CA LEU A 105 -4.42 0.84 1.91
C LEU A 105 -4.70 0.80 0.41
N GLN A 106 -4.85 1.97 -0.23
CA GLN A 106 -4.97 2.07 -1.68
C GLN A 106 -3.69 1.62 -2.38
N GLY A 107 -2.52 2.01 -1.85
CA GLY A 107 -1.21 1.61 -2.36
C GLY A 107 -1.02 0.10 -2.38
N ILE A 108 -1.20 -0.57 -1.23
CA ILE A 108 -1.08 -2.05 -1.16
C ILE A 108 -2.15 -2.75 -1.98
N SER A 109 -3.37 -2.20 -2.07
CA SER A 109 -4.42 -2.76 -2.89
C SER A 109 -4.06 -2.71 -4.38
N LYS A 110 -3.50 -1.59 -4.85
CA LYS A 110 -3.05 -1.43 -6.23
C LYS A 110 -1.91 -2.38 -6.57
N GLN A 111 -0.93 -2.51 -5.68
CA GLN A 111 0.18 -3.47 -5.85
C GLN A 111 -0.36 -4.91 -5.90
N ALA A 112 -1.24 -5.29 -4.98
CA ALA A 112 -1.83 -6.63 -4.94
C ALA A 112 -2.68 -6.96 -6.18
N ARG A 113 -3.29 -5.95 -6.79
CA ARG A 113 -4.13 -6.07 -8.00
C ARG A 113 -3.33 -5.98 -9.30
N ALA A 114 -2.01 -5.75 -9.26
CA ALA A 114 -1.16 -5.85 -10.43
C ALA A 114 -1.17 -7.27 -11.03
N GLY A 115 -1.66 -8.26 -10.25
CA GLY A 115 -1.84 -9.64 -10.68
C GLY A 115 -0.62 -10.49 -10.38
N GLU A 116 -0.68 -11.74 -10.82
CA GLU A 116 0.49 -12.62 -10.84
C GLU A 116 1.37 -12.29 -12.07
N PRO A 117 2.68 -12.44 -11.96
CA PRO A 117 3.56 -12.29 -13.12
C PRO A 117 3.20 -13.32 -14.20
N ALA A 118 3.16 -12.85 -15.45
CA ALA A 118 2.92 -13.69 -16.62
C ALA A 118 4.19 -14.47 -16.97
N CYS A 119 4.35 -15.64 -16.35
CA CYS A 119 5.50 -16.49 -16.54
C CYS A 119 5.32 -17.40 -17.75
N SER A 120 6.16 -17.23 -18.77
CA SER A 120 6.28 -18.22 -19.84
C SER A 120 6.91 -19.48 -19.26
N TYR A 121 6.24 -20.62 -19.39
CA TYR A 121 6.88 -21.91 -19.19
C TYR A 121 8.02 -22.03 -20.20
N GLN A 122 9.26 -22.04 -19.74
CA GLN A 122 10.40 -22.57 -20.50
C GLN A 122 10.64 -24.01 -20.07
#